data_AF-A0AAX0TPE6-F1
#
_entry.id   AF-A0AAX0TPE6-F1
#
_cell.length_a   1.000
_cell.length_b   1.000
_cell.length_c   1.000
_cell.angle_alpha   90.00
_cell.angle_beta   90.00
_cell.angle_gamma   90.00
#
_symmetry.space_group_name_H-M   'P 1'
#
loop_
_entity.id
_entity.type
_entity.pdbx_description
1 polymer ?
#
loop_
_entity_poly.entity_id
_entity_poly.type
_entity_poly.pdbx_seq_one_letter_code
_entity_poly.pdbx_strand_id
1 'polypeptide(L)'
;MKSLNNTAKPILPPIAQFSVADRDAFLEQLKEDFSTHEYMTENGKIKIFKTSINPEVEKMLSRVEFIKYFEKERPIATLKSVQSFKGKEQLRVEYAKDIPLLLKCQLTTIFVSARSGNYKMGIELQAFKDSFLELSKEEQYTLYEFSLINQCYTSEQAQAYVAALIKFQKLFAIRMSSASIRKQLSNRASNRRRSKERCVELVETLLKIHSRILVVRVDLGLIRDPAKLQQLAISTDFAQAEHDSEFLQESFIRFYDASKHNQLKQALGYILRIEHTPTKGFHGHLYYFFNANDHREDITWGQYIAEKWRVATNNLGTAFICNMKKDEYRYRALGILEYTDHEMLKNLKATFDYICKNDQYFAFTNGEQIRSFRTSQIPKVPATKLGRPRKFEQLNLLDSDQSDDAEVGGQ
;
A
#
# COMPACT_ATOMS: atom_id res chain seq x y z
N MET A 1 -27.06 10.25 -21.70
CA MET A 1 -25.71 10.40 -21.11
C MET A 1 -25.86 10.71 -19.63
N LYS A 2 -25.75 9.69 -18.76
CA LYS A 2 -25.80 9.88 -17.31
C LYS A 2 -24.39 10.25 -16.81
N SER A 3 -24.32 11.35 -16.07
CA SER A 3 -23.14 11.86 -15.37
C SER A 3 -22.55 10.79 -14.45
N LEU A 4 -21.30 10.40 -14.70
CA LEU A 4 -20.46 9.60 -13.82
C LEU A 4 -19.84 10.51 -12.75
N ASN A 5 -20.66 11.00 -11.82
CA ASN A 5 -20.18 11.54 -10.55
C ASN A 5 -19.99 10.38 -9.57
N ASN A 6 -18.85 9.68 -9.67
CA ASN A 6 -18.37 8.78 -8.61
C ASN A 6 -17.08 9.36 -8.03
N THR A 7 -17.21 10.27 -7.07
CA THR A 7 -16.12 10.90 -6.33
C THR A 7 -15.86 10.24 -4.97
N ALA A 8 -16.20 8.96 -4.80
CA ALA A 8 -15.87 8.21 -3.60
C ALA A 8 -14.51 7.51 -3.77
N LYS A 9 -13.59 7.70 -2.81
CA LYS A 9 -12.38 6.87 -2.69
C LYS A 9 -12.80 5.39 -2.66
N PRO A 10 -11.98 4.46 -3.22
CA PRO A 10 -12.25 3.04 -3.10
C PRO A 10 -12.51 2.68 -1.63
N ILE A 11 -13.60 1.96 -1.43
CA ILE A 11 -14.10 1.58 -0.12
C ILE A 11 -13.16 0.55 0.48
N LEU A 12 -12.59 0.85 1.66
CA LEU A 12 -11.76 -0.09 2.41
C LEU A 12 -12.57 -1.39 2.67
N PRO A 13 -12.11 -2.58 2.24
CA PRO A 13 -12.70 -3.83 2.66
C PRO A 13 -12.30 -4.15 4.12
N PRO A 14 -13.14 -4.89 4.87
CA PRO A 14 -12.78 -5.37 6.20
C PRO A 14 -11.78 -6.54 6.06
N ILE A 15 -10.51 -6.29 6.37
CA ILE A 15 -9.43 -7.29 6.20
C ILE A 15 -9.12 -7.94 7.55
N ALA A 16 -9.96 -8.90 7.94
CA ALA A 16 -9.57 -9.94 8.89
C ALA A 16 -9.29 -11.20 8.06
N GLN A 17 -8.04 -11.68 8.14
CA GLN A 17 -7.50 -12.88 7.50
C GLN A 17 -7.16 -12.74 6.00
N PHE A 18 -5.86 -12.88 5.70
CA PHE A 18 -5.25 -12.78 4.36
C PHE A 18 -5.85 -13.77 3.36
N SER A 19 -6.94 -13.38 2.73
CA SER A 19 -7.54 -14.05 1.59
C SER A 19 -6.95 -13.51 0.28
N VAL A 20 -7.18 -14.21 -0.84
CA VAL A 20 -6.81 -13.71 -2.18
C VAL A 20 -7.46 -12.35 -2.48
N ALA A 21 -8.64 -12.07 -1.91
CA ALA A 21 -9.35 -10.80 -2.07
C ALA A 21 -8.60 -9.61 -1.47
N ASP A 22 -7.81 -9.82 -0.40
CA ASP A 22 -7.05 -8.74 0.25
C ASP A 22 -5.85 -8.28 -0.59
N ARG A 23 -5.29 -9.17 -1.41
CA ARG A 23 -4.20 -8.84 -2.33
C ARG A 23 -4.70 -7.99 -3.51
N ASP A 24 -5.89 -8.29 -4.02
CA ASP A 24 -6.51 -7.53 -5.10
C ASP A 24 -6.90 -6.13 -4.65
N ALA A 25 -7.58 -6.04 -3.50
CA ALA A 25 -7.91 -4.74 -2.91
C ALA A 25 -6.66 -3.88 -2.65
N PHE A 26 -5.56 -4.52 -2.23
CA PHE A 26 -4.30 -3.82 -2.01
C PHE A 26 -3.65 -3.33 -3.31
N LEU A 27 -3.63 -4.14 -4.38
CA LEU A 27 -3.10 -3.70 -5.68
C LEU A 27 -3.91 -2.56 -6.27
N GLU A 28 -5.24 -2.61 -6.19
CA GLU A 28 -6.10 -1.52 -6.65
C GLU A 28 -5.90 -0.25 -5.82
N GLN A 29 -5.72 -0.38 -4.50
CA GLN A 29 -5.40 0.76 -3.66
C GLN A 29 -4.03 1.36 -4.00
N LEU A 30 -2.98 0.54 -4.21
CA LEU A 30 -1.69 1.03 -4.66
C LEU A 30 -1.82 1.79 -5.98
N LYS A 31 -2.55 1.24 -6.96
CA LYS A 31 -2.82 1.93 -8.24
C LYS A 31 -3.49 3.29 -8.02
N GLU A 32 -4.49 3.37 -7.13
CA GLU A 32 -5.14 4.64 -6.77
C GLU A 32 -4.14 5.60 -6.07
N ASP A 33 -3.31 5.12 -5.15
CA ASP A 33 -2.33 5.95 -4.43
C ASP A 33 -1.27 6.57 -5.37
N PHE A 34 -0.87 5.82 -6.41
CA PHE A 34 0.07 6.27 -7.44
C PHE A 34 -0.55 7.16 -8.52
N SER A 35 -1.88 7.13 -8.71
CA SER A 35 -2.56 7.87 -9.78
C SER A 35 -3.40 9.05 -9.28
N THR A 36 -3.84 9.05 -8.02
CA THR A 36 -4.76 10.06 -7.48
C THR A 36 -4.05 11.00 -6.52
N HIS A 37 -4.10 12.29 -6.83
CA HIS A 37 -3.47 13.36 -6.09
C HIS A 37 -4.51 14.35 -5.58
N GLU A 38 -4.42 14.70 -4.30
CA GLU A 38 -5.27 15.72 -3.70
C GLU A 38 -4.45 17.01 -3.56
N TYR A 39 -5.00 18.14 -3.98
CA TYR A 39 -4.39 19.45 -3.80
C TYR A 39 -5.40 20.45 -3.27
N MET A 40 -4.93 21.38 -2.45
CA MET A 40 -5.74 22.48 -1.93
C MET A 40 -5.66 23.66 -2.90
N THR A 41 -6.81 24.15 -3.35
CA THR A 41 -6.90 25.37 -4.15
C THR A 41 -6.66 26.61 -3.29
N GLU A 42 -6.35 27.74 -3.92
CA GLU A 42 -6.17 29.05 -3.25
C GLU A 42 -7.36 29.42 -2.35
N ASN A 43 -8.57 28.95 -2.68
CA ASN A 43 -9.79 29.16 -1.91
C ASN A 43 -10.01 28.13 -0.79
N GLY A 44 -8.99 27.34 -0.43
CA GLY A 44 -9.05 26.32 0.61
C GLY A 44 -9.85 25.06 0.26
N LYS A 45 -10.39 24.95 -0.98
CA LYS A 45 -11.12 23.75 -1.42
C LYS A 45 -10.16 22.67 -1.88
N ILE A 46 -10.36 21.44 -1.42
CA ILE A 46 -9.62 20.27 -1.90
C ILE A 46 -10.16 19.85 -3.26
N LYS A 47 -9.27 19.70 -4.24
CA LYS A 47 -9.55 19.11 -5.55
C LYS A 47 -8.76 17.83 -5.73
N ILE A 48 -9.34 16.91 -6.49
CA ILE A 48 -8.70 15.64 -6.87
C ILE A 48 -8.19 15.79 -8.30
N PHE A 49 -6.95 15.41 -8.52
CA PHE A 49 -6.29 15.35 -9.82
C PHE A 49 -5.79 13.93 -10.05
N LYS A 50 -6.12 13.32 -11.20
CA LYS A 50 -5.66 11.99 -11.56
C LYS A 50 -4.58 12.06 -12.64
N THR A 51 -3.49 11.35 -12.44
CA THR A 51 -2.41 11.16 -13.43
C THR A 51 -2.33 9.70 -13.86
N SER A 52 -1.65 9.44 -14.96
CA SER A 52 -1.15 8.10 -15.26
C SER A 52 -0.20 7.64 -14.14
N ILE A 53 -0.12 6.33 -13.90
CA ILE A 53 0.89 5.75 -13.03
C ILE A 53 2.24 5.84 -13.74
N ASN A 54 3.32 6.08 -12.99
CA ASN A 54 4.67 6.07 -13.57
C ASN A 54 4.92 4.74 -14.32
N PRO A 55 5.42 4.77 -15.57
CA PRO A 55 5.53 3.56 -16.38
C PRO A 55 6.38 2.44 -15.76
N GLU A 56 7.38 2.76 -14.95
CA GLU A 56 8.18 1.74 -14.25
C GLU A 56 7.41 1.13 -13.07
N VAL A 57 6.67 1.95 -12.33
CA VAL A 57 5.76 1.46 -11.27
C VAL A 57 4.64 0.62 -11.86
N GLU A 58 4.04 1.05 -12.97
CA GLU A 58 2.97 0.30 -13.64
C GLU A 58 3.47 -1.08 -14.08
N LYS A 59 4.69 -1.18 -14.62
CA LYS A 59 5.32 -2.48 -14.95
C LYS A 59 5.50 -3.35 -13.72
N MET A 60 5.95 -2.78 -12.59
CA MET A 60 6.11 -3.53 -11.34
C MET A 60 4.75 -4.02 -10.81
N LEU A 61 3.72 -3.18 -10.78
CA LEU A 61 2.38 -3.57 -10.36
C LEU A 61 1.80 -4.65 -11.29
N SER A 62 2.01 -4.53 -12.60
CA SER A 62 1.59 -5.54 -13.59
C SER A 62 2.30 -6.87 -13.36
N ARG A 63 3.59 -6.87 -12.98
CA ARG A 63 4.30 -8.10 -12.59
C ARG A 63 3.70 -8.74 -11.34
N VAL A 64 3.41 -7.94 -10.31
CA VAL A 64 2.77 -8.45 -9.08
C VAL A 64 1.40 -9.06 -9.40
N GLU A 65 0.59 -8.36 -10.21
CA GLU A 65 -0.71 -8.85 -10.66
C GLU A 65 -0.57 -10.14 -11.48
N PHE A 66 0.46 -10.23 -12.33
CA PHE A 66 0.73 -11.43 -13.13
C PHE A 66 1.16 -12.64 -12.28
N ILE A 67 2.02 -12.42 -11.28
CA ILE A 67 2.52 -13.47 -10.37
C ILE A 67 1.36 -14.17 -9.65
N LYS A 68 0.27 -13.47 -9.33
CA LYS A 68 -0.93 -14.07 -8.72
C LYS A 68 -1.46 -15.27 -9.50
N TYR A 69 -1.35 -15.27 -10.83
CA TYR A 69 -1.87 -16.36 -11.66
C TYR A 69 -0.98 -17.62 -11.64
N PHE A 70 0.20 -17.56 -11.01
CA PHE A 70 1.15 -18.67 -10.95
C PHE A 70 0.76 -19.67 -9.85
N GLU A 71 -0.03 -19.23 -8.86
CA GLU A 71 -0.46 -20.03 -7.70
C GLU A 71 -1.43 -21.18 -8.07
N LYS A 72 -1.97 -21.19 -9.31
CA LYS A 72 -2.98 -22.17 -9.75
C LYS A 72 -2.40 -23.47 -10.32
N GLU A 73 -1.09 -23.68 -10.24
CA GLU A 73 -0.37 -24.88 -10.73
C GLU A 73 -0.76 -25.32 -12.16
N ARG A 74 -1.04 -24.35 -13.04
CA ARG A 74 -1.44 -24.59 -14.42
C ARG A 74 -0.71 -23.65 -15.37
N PRO A 75 -0.56 -24.01 -16.65
CA PRO A 75 -0.05 -23.10 -17.67
C PRO A 75 -0.91 -21.84 -17.77
N ILE A 76 -0.24 -20.69 -17.88
CA ILE A 76 -0.86 -19.36 -18.03
C ILE A 76 -1.35 -19.15 -19.47
N ALA A 77 -0.62 -19.74 -20.41
CA ALA A 77 -0.95 -19.76 -21.82
C ALA A 77 -0.77 -21.18 -22.36
N THR A 78 -1.63 -21.53 -23.31
CA THR A 78 -1.58 -22.78 -24.08
C THR A 78 -1.64 -22.47 -25.57
N LEU A 79 -1.43 -23.50 -26.39
CA LEU A 79 -1.61 -23.41 -27.84
C LEU A 79 -3.00 -23.90 -28.22
N LYS A 80 -3.64 -23.17 -29.13
CA LYS A 80 -4.90 -23.53 -29.74
C LYS A 80 -4.76 -23.56 -31.25
N SER A 81 -5.18 -24.67 -31.85
CA SER A 81 -5.30 -24.77 -33.30
C SER A 81 -6.50 -23.97 -33.80
N VAL A 82 -6.27 -23.13 -34.80
CA VAL A 82 -7.32 -22.40 -35.52
C VAL A 82 -7.10 -22.54 -37.02
N GLN A 83 -8.20 -22.58 -37.78
CA GLN A 83 -8.08 -22.52 -39.24
C GLN A 83 -7.85 -21.07 -39.68
N SER A 84 -6.79 -20.85 -40.45
CA SER A 84 -6.54 -19.56 -41.10
C SER A 84 -7.53 -19.31 -42.22
N PHE A 85 -7.62 -18.05 -42.67
CA PHE A 85 -8.45 -17.64 -43.82
C PHE A 85 -8.11 -18.40 -45.13
N LYS A 86 -6.92 -19.01 -45.21
CA LYS A 86 -6.45 -19.84 -46.33
C LYS A 86 -6.61 -21.34 -46.10
N GLY A 87 -7.34 -21.77 -45.07
CA GLY A 87 -7.56 -23.19 -44.74
C GLY A 87 -6.37 -23.92 -44.12
N LYS A 88 -5.21 -23.26 -43.94
CA LYS A 88 -4.06 -23.83 -43.24
C LYS A 88 -4.25 -23.73 -41.72
N GLU A 89 -3.88 -24.79 -41.02
CA GLU A 89 -3.85 -24.83 -39.57
C GLU A 89 -2.80 -23.84 -39.03
N GLN A 90 -3.21 -22.96 -38.12
CA GLN A 90 -2.35 -21.99 -37.46
C GLN A 90 -2.49 -22.14 -35.95
N LEU A 91 -1.37 -22.13 -35.23
CA LEU A 91 -1.39 -22.14 -33.78
C LEU A 91 -1.50 -20.72 -33.23
N ARG A 92 -2.42 -20.53 -32.30
CA ARG A 92 -2.59 -19.28 -31.55
C ARG A 92 -2.34 -19.50 -30.08
N VAL A 93 -1.81 -18.46 -29.44
CA VAL A 93 -1.64 -18.44 -27.99
C VAL A 93 -2.99 -18.15 -27.34
N GLU A 94 -3.47 -19.07 -26.52
CA GLU A 94 -4.68 -18.91 -25.71
C GLU A 94 -4.27 -18.74 -24.25
N TYR A 95 -4.45 -17.53 -23.73
CA TYR A 95 -4.28 -17.25 -22.31
C TYR A 95 -5.49 -17.75 -21.52
N ALA A 96 -5.25 -18.16 -20.28
CA ALA A 96 -6.31 -18.60 -19.40
C ALA A 96 -7.43 -17.56 -19.23
N LYS A 97 -8.66 -18.08 -19.07
CA LYS A 97 -9.90 -17.29 -19.14
C LYS A 97 -10.06 -16.31 -17.97
N ASP A 98 -9.47 -16.63 -16.83
CA ASP A 98 -9.48 -15.84 -15.59
C ASP A 98 -8.46 -14.69 -15.59
N ILE A 99 -7.55 -14.63 -16.58
CA ILE A 99 -6.61 -13.52 -16.72
C ILE A 99 -7.34 -12.33 -17.36
N PRO A 100 -7.39 -11.15 -16.72
CA PRO A 100 -8.03 -9.96 -17.24
C PRO A 100 -7.45 -9.51 -18.59
N LEU A 101 -8.29 -8.95 -19.45
CA LEU A 101 -7.86 -8.43 -20.75
C LEU A 101 -6.79 -7.34 -20.61
N LEU A 102 -6.94 -6.44 -19.62
CA LEU A 102 -5.98 -5.38 -19.36
C LEU A 102 -4.58 -5.95 -19.06
N LEU A 103 -4.51 -6.98 -18.21
CA LEU A 103 -3.25 -7.66 -17.89
C LEU A 103 -2.66 -8.38 -19.11
N LYS A 104 -3.50 -8.99 -19.96
CA LYS A 104 -3.04 -9.57 -21.25
C LYS A 104 -2.41 -8.51 -22.16
N CYS A 105 -2.98 -7.31 -22.21
CA CYS A 105 -2.38 -6.18 -22.94
C CYS A 105 -1.07 -5.72 -22.30
N GLN A 106 -0.92 -5.83 -20.98
CA GLN A 106 0.31 -5.46 -20.26
C GLN A 106 1.40 -6.54 -20.30
N LEU A 107 1.09 -7.81 -20.61
CA LEU A 107 2.07 -8.87 -20.82
C LEU A 107 3.16 -8.46 -21.84
N THR A 108 2.80 -7.55 -22.74
CA THR A 108 3.67 -6.89 -23.72
C THR A 108 4.84 -6.12 -23.10
N THR A 109 4.77 -5.77 -21.81
CA THR A 109 5.77 -4.92 -21.15
C THR A 109 6.37 -5.52 -19.88
N ILE A 110 5.79 -6.59 -19.32
CA ILE A 110 6.24 -7.13 -18.02
C ILE A 110 7.65 -7.73 -18.05
N PHE A 111 8.08 -8.30 -19.18
CA PHE A 111 9.42 -8.89 -19.34
C PHE A 111 10.47 -7.86 -19.76
N VAL A 112 10.07 -6.62 -20.04
CA VAL A 112 11.01 -5.52 -20.32
C VAL A 112 11.71 -5.11 -19.02
N SER A 113 13.04 -5.14 -18.99
CA SER A 113 13.81 -4.71 -17.82
C SER A 113 13.40 -3.30 -17.36
N ALA A 114 13.05 -3.17 -16.07
CA ALA A 114 12.99 -1.86 -15.42
C ALA A 114 14.45 -1.39 -15.27
N ARG A 115 14.80 -0.24 -15.85
CA ARG A 115 16.21 0.17 -16.01
C ARG A 115 16.73 1.01 -14.84
N SER A 116 15.89 1.43 -13.92
CA SER A 116 16.30 2.38 -12.88
C SER A 116 16.85 1.70 -11.62
N GLY A 117 17.99 2.20 -11.13
CA GLY A 117 18.53 1.90 -9.80
C GLY A 117 17.75 2.57 -8.66
N ASN A 118 16.56 3.09 -8.96
CA ASN A 118 15.74 3.91 -8.05
C ASN A 118 14.81 3.07 -7.17
N TYR A 119 14.74 1.76 -7.44
CA TYR A 119 13.87 0.83 -6.76
C TYR A 119 14.64 -0.38 -6.26
N LYS A 120 14.35 -0.74 -5.02
CA LYS A 120 14.63 -2.04 -4.46
C LYS A 120 13.43 -2.94 -4.67
N MET A 121 13.64 -4.01 -5.42
CA MET A 121 12.58 -4.99 -5.67
C MET A 121 12.25 -5.75 -4.39
N GLY A 122 10.95 -5.92 -4.12
CA GLY A 122 10.46 -6.84 -3.11
C GLY A 122 10.69 -8.29 -3.52
N ILE A 123 10.37 -9.21 -2.61
CA ILE A 123 10.72 -10.63 -2.70
C ILE A 123 10.22 -11.25 -4.02
N GLU A 124 8.96 -11.03 -4.36
CA GLU A 124 8.32 -11.60 -5.56
C GLU A 124 8.86 -10.99 -6.85
N LEU A 125 9.08 -9.68 -6.87
CA LEU A 125 9.62 -8.99 -8.05
C LEU A 125 11.09 -9.37 -8.30
N GLN A 126 11.86 -9.56 -7.22
CA GLN A 126 13.23 -10.04 -7.31
C GLN A 126 13.24 -11.49 -7.81
N ALA A 127 12.40 -12.36 -7.24
CA ALA A 127 12.26 -13.72 -7.71
C ALA A 127 11.83 -13.79 -9.19
N PHE A 128 10.93 -12.90 -9.63
CA PHE A 128 10.52 -12.77 -11.02
C PHE A 128 11.71 -12.45 -11.92
N LYS A 129 12.50 -11.42 -11.55
CA LYS A 129 13.70 -11.00 -12.28
C LYS A 129 14.72 -12.14 -12.36
N ASP A 130 15.03 -12.79 -11.25
CA ASP A 130 16.02 -13.86 -11.19
C ASP A 130 15.59 -15.08 -12.01
N SER A 131 14.29 -15.42 -11.97
CA SER A 131 13.72 -16.50 -12.80
C SER A 131 13.83 -16.20 -14.29
N PHE A 132 13.69 -14.94 -14.69
CA PHE A 132 13.80 -14.51 -16.08
C PHE A 132 15.26 -14.57 -16.56
N LEU A 133 16.21 -14.18 -15.71
CA LEU A 133 17.64 -14.18 -16.03
C LEU A 133 18.22 -15.59 -16.20
N GLU A 134 17.58 -16.61 -15.63
CA GLU A 134 17.97 -18.02 -15.80
C GLU A 134 17.53 -18.66 -17.12
N LEU A 135 16.66 -18.01 -17.87
CA LEU A 135 16.32 -18.43 -19.23
C LEU A 135 17.50 -18.22 -20.18
N SER A 136 17.56 -18.98 -21.28
CA SER A 136 18.53 -18.72 -22.34
C SER A 136 18.30 -17.35 -22.98
N LYS A 137 19.28 -16.82 -23.71
CA LYS A 137 19.10 -15.53 -24.40
C LYS A 137 17.97 -15.59 -25.43
N GLU A 138 17.87 -16.70 -26.15
CA GLU A 138 16.80 -16.95 -27.13
C GLU A 138 15.42 -16.98 -26.45
N GLU A 139 15.30 -17.63 -25.29
CA GLU A 139 14.07 -17.67 -24.50
C GLU A 139 13.69 -16.27 -23.95
N GLN A 140 14.68 -15.51 -23.46
CA GLN A 140 14.48 -14.12 -23.03
C GLN A 140 13.99 -13.25 -24.18
N TYR A 141 14.63 -13.33 -25.35
CA TYR A 141 14.22 -12.61 -26.56
C TYR A 141 12.83 -13.05 -27.02
N THR A 142 12.51 -14.35 -26.98
CA THR A 142 11.19 -14.86 -27.36
C THR A 142 10.09 -14.26 -26.48
N LEU A 143 10.29 -14.23 -25.16
CA LEU A 143 9.33 -13.62 -24.24
C LEU A 143 9.20 -12.11 -24.43
N TYR A 144 10.30 -11.45 -24.80
CA TYR A 144 10.35 -10.01 -25.05
C TYR A 144 9.75 -9.60 -26.41
N GLU A 145 10.00 -10.32 -27.49
CA GLU A 145 9.52 -9.94 -28.82
C GLU A 145 8.07 -10.35 -29.06
N PHE A 146 7.66 -11.52 -28.56
CA PHE A 146 6.27 -11.95 -28.67
C PHE A 146 5.32 -10.96 -28.01
N SER A 147 5.83 -10.28 -26.99
CA SER A 147 5.18 -9.19 -26.28
C SER A 147 4.94 -7.96 -27.18
N LEU A 148 5.76 -7.72 -28.22
CA LEU A 148 5.64 -6.55 -29.10
C LEU A 148 4.76 -6.79 -30.35
N ILE A 149 4.61 -8.04 -30.79
CA ILE A 149 4.05 -8.38 -32.11
C ILE A 149 2.57 -8.81 -32.00
N ASN A 150 1.75 -8.08 -31.25
CA ASN A 150 0.36 -8.42 -30.95
C ASN A 150 -0.43 -8.82 -32.22
N GLN A 151 -0.71 -10.13 -32.35
CA GLN A 151 -1.48 -10.80 -33.43
C GLN A 151 -0.77 -11.09 -34.78
N CYS A 152 0.52 -10.78 -34.96
CA CYS A 152 1.26 -11.04 -36.20
C CYS A 152 2.43 -12.03 -36.02
N TYR A 153 2.15 -13.25 -35.55
CA TYR A 153 3.18 -14.27 -35.30
C TYR A 153 2.93 -15.59 -36.06
N THR A 154 4.00 -16.34 -36.29
CA THR A 154 3.96 -17.70 -36.87
C THR A 154 3.60 -18.75 -35.81
N SER A 155 3.19 -19.94 -36.24
CA SER A 155 2.94 -21.07 -35.34
C SER A 155 4.19 -21.46 -34.54
N GLU A 156 5.38 -21.36 -35.15
CA GLU A 156 6.68 -21.63 -34.49
C GLU A 156 6.97 -20.59 -33.40
N GLN A 157 6.72 -19.30 -33.66
CA GLN A 157 6.86 -18.24 -32.66
C GLN A 157 5.87 -18.42 -31.50
N ALA A 158 4.63 -18.84 -31.78
CA ALA A 158 3.65 -19.16 -30.75
C ALA A 158 4.11 -20.33 -29.85
N GLN A 159 4.63 -21.40 -30.46
CA GLN A 159 5.17 -22.56 -29.74
C GLN A 159 6.35 -22.17 -28.86
N ALA A 160 7.33 -21.45 -29.41
CA ALA A 160 8.51 -20.98 -28.68
C ALA A 160 8.10 -20.11 -27.49
N TYR A 161 7.15 -19.18 -27.68
CA TYR A 161 6.65 -18.33 -26.61
C TYR A 161 5.97 -19.11 -25.48
N VAL A 162 5.05 -20.02 -25.81
CA VAL A 162 4.35 -20.82 -24.80
C VAL A 162 5.35 -21.72 -24.05
N ALA A 163 6.31 -22.32 -24.75
CA ALA A 163 7.36 -23.13 -24.13
C ALA A 163 8.23 -22.30 -23.15
N ALA A 164 8.71 -21.13 -23.59
CA ALA A 164 9.50 -20.23 -22.76
C ALA A 164 8.71 -19.74 -21.54
N LEU A 165 7.41 -19.43 -21.71
CA LEU A 165 6.56 -18.97 -20.61
C LEU A 165 6.30 -20.06 -19.57
N ILE A 166 6.08 -21.31 -20.02
CA ILE A 166 5.94 -22.46 -19.12
C ILE A 166 7.25 -22.73 -18.37
N LYS A 167 8.40 -22.65 -19.05
CA LYS A 167 9.71 -22.80 -18.41
C LYS A 167 9.94 -21.72 -17.35
N PHE A 168 9.66 -20.46 -17.69
CA PHE A 168 9.71 -19.33 -16.77
C PHE A 168 8.84 -19.56 -15.53
N GLN A 169 7.59 -19.99 -15.72
CA GLN A 169 6.66 -20.30 -14.62
C GLN A 169 7.22 -21.38 -13.69
N LYS A 170 7.81 -22.44 -14.24
CA LYS A 170 8.45 -23.51 -13.45
C LYS A 170 9.64 -23.00 -12.65
N LEU A 171 10.54 -22.23 -13.27
CA LEU A 171 11.69 -21.63 -12.59
C LEU A 171 11.24 -20.72 -11.44
N PHE A 172 10.23 -19.89 -11.68
CA PHE A 172 9.65 -19.04 -10.65
C PHE A 172 9.04 -19.85 -9.49
N ALA A 173 8.25 -20.88 -9.80
CA ALA A 173 7.63 -21.74 -8.79
C ALA A 173 8.67 -22.44 -7.90
N ILE A 174 9.75 -22.99 -8.49
CA ILE A 174 10.86 -23.61 -7.75
C ILE A 174 11.50 -22.60 -6.79
N ARG A 175 11.74 -21.37 -7.27
CA ARG A 175 12.37 -20.31 -6.46
C ARG A 175 11.49 -19.83 -5.33
N MET A 176 10.21 -19.59 -5.59
CA MET A 176 9.23 -19.24 -4.56
C MET A 176 9.09 -20.34 -3.50
N SER A 177 9.31 -21.59 -3.92
CA SER A 177 9.34 -22.77 -3.04
C SER A 177 10.70 -23.03 -2.40
N SER A 178 11.67 -22.14 -2.51
CA SER A 178 12.94 -22.28 -1.80
C SER A 178 12.80 -21.92 -0.31
N ALA A 179 13.58 -22.57 0.56
CA ALA A 179 13.56 -22.28 2.00
C ALA A 179 13.94 -20.82 2.31
N SER A 180 14.87 -20.25 1.54
CA SER A 180 15.29 -18.84 1.67
C SER A 180 14.13 -17.89 1.40
N ILE A 181 13.43 -18.05 0.28
CA ILE A 181 12.30 -17.17 -0.08
C ILE A 181 11.13 -17.33 0.91
N ARG A 182 10.79 -18.56 1.31
CA ARG A 182 9.77 -18.80 2.35
C ARG A 182 10.11 -18.09 3.67
N LYS A 183 11.38 -18.12 4.09
CA LYS A 183 11.83 -17.41 5.29
C LYS A 183 11.68 -15.90 5.14
N GLN A 184 12.04 -15.33 4.00
CA GLN A 184 11.87 -13.89 3.73
C GLN A 184 10.39 -13.48 3.76
N LEU A 185 9.50 -14.28 3.15
CA LEU A 185 8.06 -14.05 3.16
C LEU A 185 7.47 -14.12 4.57
N SER A 186 7.89 -15.12 5.37
CA SER A 186 7.50 -15.26 6.77
C SER A 186 7.97 -14.09 7.64
N ASN A 187 9.22 -13.65 7.46
CA ASN A 187 9.75 -12.46 8.14
C ASN A 187 8.96 -11.20 7.78
N ARG A 188 8.62 -11.02 6.50
CA ARG A 188 7.79 -9.90 6.04
C ARG A 188 6.39 -9.93 6.66
N ALA A 189 5.77 -11.10 6.74
CA ALA A 189 4.47 -11.26 7.42
C ALA A 189 4.57 -10.96 8.93
N SER A 190 5.62 -11.46 9.58
CA SER A 190 5.87 -11.24 11.02
C SER A 190 6.15 -9.78 11.35
N ASN A 191 6.93 -9.08 10.53
CA ASN A 191 7.23 -7.65 10.73
C ASN A 191 5.96 -6.79 10.62
N ARG A 192 5.12 -7.07 9.62
CA ARG A 192 3.81 -6.41 9.45
C ARG A 192 2.91 -6.64 10.67
N ARG A 193 2.80 -7.89 11.11
CA ARG A 193 2.00 -8.27 12.28
C ARG A 193 2.49 -7.51 13.52
N ARG A 194 3.80 -7.51 13.78
CA ARG A 194 4.40 -6.80 14.92
C ARG A 194 4.14 -5.29 14.89
N SER A 195 4.24 -4.66 13.72
CA SER A 195 3.94 -3.23 13.58
C SER A 195 2.47 -2.93 13.88
N LYS A 196 1.55 -3.78 13.38
CA LYS A 196 0.11 -3.65 13.68
C LYS A 196 -0.18 -3.89 15.16
N GLU A 197 0.32 -4.98 15.73
CA GLU A 197 0.19 -5.32 17.16
C GLU A 197 0.62 -4.14 18.03
N ARG A 198 1.73 -3.48 17.67
CA ARG A 198 2.20 -2.29 18.39
C ARG A 198 1.25 -1.09 18.29
N CYS A 199 0.61 -0.85 17.14
CA CYS A 199 -0.42 0.18 17.01
C CYS A 199 -1.66 -0.14 17.86
N VAL A 200 -2.08 -1.40 17.84
CA VAL A 200 -3.22 -1.90 18.62
C VAL A 200 -2.93 -1.76 20.11
N GLU A 201 -1.78 -2.24 20.56
CA GLU A 201 -1.34 -2.18 21.95
C GLU A 201 -1.29 -0.74 22.48
N LEU A 202 -0.81 0.20 21.66
CA LEU A 202 -0.82 1.63 21.99
C LEU A 202 -2.26 2.10 22.26
N VAL A 203 -3.18 1.93 21.30
CA VAL A 203 -4.56 2.44 21.41
C VAL A 203 -5.31 1.79 22.57
N GLU A 204 -5.19 0.49 22.74
CA GLU A 204 -5.85 -0.22 23.85
C GLU A 204 -5.30 0.20 25.20
N THR A 205 -3.99 0.42 25.30
CA THR A 205 -3.38 0.94 26.53
C THR A 205 -3.88 2.35 26.83
N LEU A 206 -4.02 3.21 25.82
CA LEU A 206 -4.64 4.51 26.00
C LEU A 206 -6.08 4.41 26.50
N LEU A 207 -6.89 3.47 25.99
CA LEU A 207 -8.26 3.23 26.48
C LEU A 207 -8.32 2.53 27.85
N LYS A 208 -7.26 1.83 28.26
CA LYS A 208 -7.13 1.31 29.64
C LYS A 208 -6.92 2.44 30.65
N ILE A 209 -6.23 3.51 30.23
CA ILE A 209 -5.90 4.68 31.06
C ILE A 209 -7.02 5.73 31.01
N HIS A 210 -7.45 6.13 29.81
CA HIS A 210 -8.45 7.18 29.57
C HIS A 210 -9.81 6.56 29.23
N SER A 211 -10.91 7.17 29.69
CA SER A 211 -12.27 6.69 29.36
C SER A 211 -12.63 6.93 27.90
N ARG A 212 -12.02 7.94 27.28
CA ARG A 212 -12.19 8.28 25.88
C ARG A 212 -10.94 8.96 25.35
N ILE A 213 -10.62 8.69 24.10
CA ILE A 213 -9.50 9.30 23.38
C ILE A 213 -10.02 9.99 22.12
N LEU A 214 -9.33 11.06 21.71
CA LEU A 214 -9.58 11.76 20.46
C LEU A 214 -8.59 11.22 19.42
N VAL A 215 -9.11 10.63 18.35
CA VAL A 215 -8.33 10.08 17.24
C VAL A 215 -8.30 11.09 16.10
N VAL A 216 -7.13 11.66 15.85
CA VAL A 216 -6.90 12.66 14.79
C VAL A 216 -5.97 12.06 13.75
N ARG A 217 -6.40 12.00 12.48
CA ARG A 217 -5.57 11.57 11.36
C ARG A 217 -5.38 12.72 10.38
N VAL A 218 -4.11 12.98 10.06
CA VAL A 218 -3.71 13.96 9.04
C VAL A 218 -2.72 13.28 8.09
N ASP A 219 -2.97 13.40 6.79
CA ASP A 219 -2.05 12.96 5.76
C ASP A 219 -1.23 14.17 5.28
N LEU A 220 0.08 14.14 5.45
CA LEU A 220 1.02 15.25 5.23
C LEU A 220 1.80 15.06 3.91
N GLY A 221 2.03 16.13 3.16
CA GLY A 221 2.83 16.09 1.94
C GLY A 221 3.37 17.48 1.56
N LEU A 222 3.87 17.62 0.33
CA LEU A 222 4.23 18.92 -0.24
C LEU A 222 3.16 19.43 -1.20
N ILE A 223 3.06 20.75 -1.30
CA ILE A 223 2.29 21.41 -2.34
C ILE A 223 2.96 21.07 -3.68
N ARG A 224 2.18 20.53 -4.60
CA ARG A 224 2.61 20.25 -5.97
C ARG A 224 1.61 20.88 -6.92
N ASP A 225 2.08 21.72 -7.83
CA ASP A 225 1.28 22.20 -8.96
C ASP A 225 0.85 20.99 -9.82
N PRO A 226 -0.44 20.86 -10.21
CA PRO A 226 -0.89 19.86 -11.17
C PRO A 226 0.00 19.69 -12.41
N ALA A 227 0.55 20.78 -12.97
CA ALA A 227 1.48 20.70 -14.10
C ALA A 227 2.75 19.92 -13.73
N LYS A 228 3.27 20.13 -12.52
CA LYS A 228 4.44 19.41 -11.99
C LYS A 228 4.12 17.96 -11.68
N LEU A 229 2.95 17.65 -11.10
CA LEU A 229 2.49 16.28 -10.88
C LEU A 229 2.40 15.51 -12.20
N GLN A 230 1.84 16.13 -13.23
CA GLN A 230 1.74 15.52 -14.56
C GLN A 230 3.11 15.28 -15.19
N GLN A 231 4.04 16.24 -15.06
CA GLN A 231 5.43 16.08 -15.49
C GLN A 231 6.12 14.91 -14.78
N LEU A 232 5.98 14.80 -13.45
CA LEU A 232 6.60 13.74 -12.64
C LEU A 232 6.00 12.36 -12.92
N ALA A 233 4.69 12.29 -13.19
CA ALA A 233 4.01 11.04 -13.54
C ALA A 233 4.59 10.38 -14.79
N ILE A 234 5.10 11.16 -15.74
CA ILE A 234 5.69 10.66 -16.99
C ILE A 234 7.23 10.68 -16.99
N SER A 235 7.86 11.28 -15.98
CA SER A 235 9.32 11.41 -15.89
C SER A 235 10.00 10.09 -15.56
N THR A 236 11.12 9.83 -16.23
CA THR A 236 12.08 8.78 -15.86
C THR A 236 13.23 9.31 -14.99
N ASP A 237 13.33 10.64 -14.84
CA ASP A 237 14.36 11.30 -14.02
C ASP A 237 13.87 11.48 -12.58
N PHE A 238 14.59 10.85 -11.65
CA PHE A 238 14.34 10.88 -10.21
C PHE A 238 15.23 11.89 -9.46
N ALA A 239 16.23 12.52 -10.09
CA ALA A 239 17.18 13.39 -9.39
C ALA A 239 16.50 14.60 -8.72
N GLN A 240 15.48 15.17 -9.38
CA GLN A 240 14.66 16.23 -8.77
C GLN A 240 13.80 15.69 -7.61
N ALA A 241 13.35 14.43 -7.68
CA ALA A 241 12.60 13.79 -6.60
C ALA A 241 13.50 13.47 -5.40
N GLU A 242 14.81 13.24 -5.59
CA GLU A 242 15.79 13.02 -4.52
C GLU A 242 16.03 14.30 -3.69
N HIS A 243 16.18 15.46 -4.33
CA HIS A 243 16.31 16.73 -3.58
C HIS A 243 15.05 17.07 -2.78
N ASP A 244 13.87 16.87 -3.38
CA ASP A 244 12.58 17.02 -2.69
C ASP A 244 12.45 16.04 -1.51
N SER A 245 13.10 14.87 -1.61
CA SER A 245 13.07 13.83 -0.58
C SER A 245 13.89 14.22 0.65
N GLU A 246 15.10 14.74 0.44
CA GLU A 246 15.94 15.26 1.53
C GLU A 246 15.23 16.39 2.27
N PHE A 247 14.66 17.35 1.52
CA PHE A 247 13.90 18.44 2.10
C PHE A 247 12.71 17.95 2.94
N LEU A 248 11.98 16.93 2.48
CA LEU A 248 10.84 16.41 3.23
C LEU A 248 11.27 15.65 4.49
N GLN A 249 12.35 14.86 4.38
CA GLN A 249 12.91 14.16 5.53
C GLN A 249 13.31 15.15 6.63
N GLU A 250 14.03 16.22 6.26
CA GLU A 250 14.35 17.29 7.20
C GLU A 250 13.09 17.98 7.75
N SER A 251 12.07 18.18 6.92
CA SER A 251 10.79 18.76 7.35
C SER A 251 10.11 17.89 8.41
N PHE A 252 10.14 16.55 8.27
CA PHE A 252 9.64 15.64 9.30
C PHE A 252 10.46 15.69 10.59
N ILE A 253 11.79 15.86 10.50
CA ILE A 253 12.65 16.04 11.67
C ILE A 253 12.28 17.35 12.38
N ARG A 254 12.22 18.48 11.66
CA ARG A 254 11.80 19.78 12.20
C ARG A 254 10.41 19.72 12.82
N PHE A 255 9.45 19.07 12.16
CA PHE A 255 8.09 18.90 12.67
C PHE A 255 8.09 18.12 13.99
N TYR A 256 8.80 17.00 14.03
CA TYR A 256 8.87 16.16 15.22
C TYR A 256 9.53 16.89 16.40
N ASP A 257 10.65 17.57 16.18
CA ASP A 257 11.34 18.30 17.23
C ASP A 257 10.50 19.47 17.75
N ALA A 258 9.85 20.22 16.86
CA ALA A 258 8.93 21.28 17.25
C ALA A 258 7.72 20.76 18.06
N SER A 259 7.24 19.54 17.78
CA SER A 259 6.08 18.95 18.48
C SER A 259 6.32 18.78 19.99
N LYS A 260 7.58 18.63 20.40
CA LYS A 260 7.97 18.49 21.82
C LYS A 260 7.80 19.79 22.60
N HIS A 261 7.78 20.94 21.91
CA HIS A 261 7.78 22.26 22.53
C HIS A 261 6.49 23.05 22.27
N ASN A 262 5.53 22.49 21.53
CA ASN A 262 4.27 23.14 21.22
C ASN A 262 3.05 22.33 21.76
N GLN A 263 1.82 22.72 21.44
CA GLN A 263 0.62 22.05 21.95
C GLN A 263 0.54 20.54 21.65
N LEU A 264 1.24 20.02 20.63
CA LEU A 264 1.33 18.58 20.33
C LEU A 264 1.98 17.76 21.46
N LYS A 265 2.69 18.39 22.40
CA LYS A 265 3.19 17.73 23.62
C LYS A 265 2.07 17.17 24.52
N GLN A 266 0.83 17.61 24.31
CA GLN A 266 -0.36 17.10 25.00
C GLN A 266 -0.88 15.79 24.40
N ALA A 267 -0.32 15.34 23.28
CA ALA A 267 -0.68 14.05 22.71
C ALA A 267 -0.30 12.90 23.64
N LEU A 268 -1.23 11.98 23.82
CA LEU A 268 -1.03 10.73 24.55
C LEU A 268 -0.16 9.74 23.76
N GLY A 269 -0.18 9.85 22.43
CA GLY A 269 0.61 9.02 21.54
C GLY A 269 0.46 9.43 20.08
N TYR A 270 1.30 8.84 19.22
CA TYR A 270 1.22 9.03 17.77
C TYR A 270 1.65 7.78 17.01
N ILE A 271 1.17 7.65 15.77
CA ILE A 271 1.64 6.68 14.78
C ILE A 271 1.95 7.47 13.50
N LEU A 272 3.15 7.32 12.96
CA LEU A 272 3.57 7.93 11.70
C LEU A 272 4.03 6.85 10.75
N ARG A 273 3.50 6.89 9.53
CA ARG A 273 3.99 6.13 8.39
C ARG A 273 4.38 7.09 7.27
N ILE A 274 5.62 7.02 6.83
CA ILE A 274 6.15 7.76 5.70
C ILE A 274 6.18 6.83 4.49
N GLU A 275 5.62 7.27 3.38
CA GLU A 275 5.53 6.56 2.12
C GLU A 275 6.14 7.40 1.01
N HIS A 276 6.49 6.77 -0.11
CA HIS A 276 7.05 7.45 -1.27
C HIS A 276 6.33 6.97 -2.52
N THR A 277 6.03 7.91 -3.42
CA THR A 277 5.55 7.62 -4.77
C THR A 277 6.35 8.45 -5.76
N PRO A 278 6.53 8.01 -7.03
CA PRO A 278 7.29 8.79 -8.01
C PRO A 278 6.68 10.18 -8.27
N THR A 279 5.35 10.29 -8.09
CA THR A 279 4.60 11.50 -8.42
C THR A 279 4.43 12.45 -7.24
N LYS A 280 4.04 11.96 -6.03
CA LYS A 280 3.90 12.81 -4.83
C LYS A 280 5.24 13.05 -4.11
N GLY A 281 6.22 12.19 -4.33
CA GLY A 281 7.40 12.08 -3.49
C GLY A 281 7.06 11.45 -2.14
N PHE A 282 7.85 11.77 -1.10
CA PHE A 282 7.55 11.34 0.25
C PHE A 282 6.26 12.02 0.77
N HIS A 283 5.51 11.32 1.61
CA HIS A 283 4.33 11.83 2.32
C HIS A 283 4.11 10.99 3.58
N GLY A 284 3.37 11.53 4.56
CA GLY A 284 3.20 10.90 5.87
C GLY A 284 1.74 10.73 6.28
N HIS A 285 1.34 9.52 6.63
CA HIS A 285 0.10 9.24 7.34
C HIS A 285 0.34 9.33 8.84
N LEU A 286 -0.25 10.34 9.48
CA LEU A 286 -0.01 10.67 10.87
C LEU A 286 -1.30 10.55 11.69
N TYR A 287 -1.26 9.70 12.71
CA TYR A 287 -2.28 9.61 13.75
C TYR A 287 -1.74 10.26 15.02
N TYR A 288 -2.55 11.10 15.63
CA TYR A 288 -2.37 11.60 16.98
C TYR A 288 -3.54 11.18 17.86
N PHE A 289 -3.23 10.89 19.12
CA PHE A 289 -4.21 10.53 20.14
C PHE A 289 -4.16 11.54 21.28
N PHE A 290 -5.32 12.09 21.68
CA PHE A 290 -5.43 13.02 22.81
C PHE A 290 -6.44 12.52 23.85
N ASN A 291 -6.38 13.03 25.08
CA ASN A 291 -7.42 12.75 26.08
C ASN A 291 -8.70 13.48 25.70
N ALA A 292 -9.77 12.74 25.38
CA ALA A 292 -11.03 13.36 24.94
C ALA A 292 -11.84 14.02 26.07
N ASN A 293 -11.39 13.90 27.32
CA ASN A 293 -11.93 14.72 28.41
C ASN A 293 -11.51 16.19 28.29
N ASP A 294 -10.27 16.43 27.85
CA ASP A 294 -9.65 17.76 27.77
C ASP A 294 -9.75 18.34 26.35
N HIS A 295 -9.83 17.47 25.34
CA HIS A 295 -9.73 17.83 23.93
C HIS A 295 -10.81 17.14 23.09
N ARG A 296 -11.79 17.89 22.58
CA ARG A 296 -12.94 17.31 21.84
C ARG A 296 -13.01 17.70 20.37
N GLU A 297 -12.24 18.69 19.96
CA GLU A 297 -12.29 19.27 18.61
C GLU A 297 -11.27 18.61 17.69
N ASP A 298 -11.61 17.45 17.13
CA ASP A 298 -10.70 16.69 16.27
C ASP A 298 -10.29 17.44 14.99
N ILE A 299 -11.21 18.22 14.42
CA ILE A 299 -10.90 19.05 13.24
C ILE A 299 -9.92 20.18 13.60
N THR A 300 -10.13 20.87 14.73
CA THR A 300 -9.23 21.94 15.21
C THR A 300 -7.81 21.41 15.43
N TRP A 301 -7.67 20.22 16.03
CA TRP A 301 -6.36 19.57 16.15
C TRP A 301 -5.74 19.21 14.81
N GLY A 302 -6.56 18.72 13.86
CA GLY A 302 -6.11 18.48 12.49
C GLY A 302 -5.57 19.74 11.81
N GLN A 303 -6.28 20.87 11.95
CA GLN A 303 -5.85 22.17 11.45
C GLN A 303 -4.56 22.66 12.11
N TYR A 304 -4.42 22.46 13.42
CA TYR A 304 -3.21 22.80 14.15
C TYR A 304 -2.00 21.96 13.69
N ILE A 305 -2.18 20.64 13.49
CA ILE A 305 -1.14 19.76 12.93
C ILE A 305 -0.74 20.24 11.53
N ALA A 306 -1.71 20.54 10.67
CA ALA A 306 -1.48 21.06 9.33
C ALA A 306 -0.67 22.37 9.35
N GLU A 307 -1.00 23.28 10.27
CA GLU A 307 -0.25 24.53 10.46
C GLU A 307 1.20 24.28 10.88
N LYS A 308 1.43 23.37 11.83
CA LYS A 308 2.79 23.02 12.25
C LYS A 308 3.59 22.34 11.15
N TRP A 309 2.93 21.55 10.31
CA TRP A 309 3.55 20.99 9.11
C TRP A 309 3.94 22.07 8.10
N ARG A 310 3.06 23.04 7.84
CA ARG A 310 3.32 24.19 6.98
C ARG A 310 4.55 24.98 7.46
N VAL A 311 4.66 25.22 8.76
CA VAL A 311 5.86 25.87 9.35
C VAL A 311 7.11 25.01 9.15
N ALA A 312 7.05 23.70 9.44
CA ALA A 312 8.20 22.79 9.30
C ALA A 312 8.70 22.65 7.85
N THR A 313 7.86 22.96 6.88
CA THR A 313 8.12 22.90 5.44
C THR A 313 8.32 24.28 4.82
N ASN A 314 8.54 25.34 5.60
CA ASN A 314 8.71 26.71 5.09
C ASN A 314 7.57 27.17 4.15
N ASN A 315 6.32 26.83 4.50
CA ASN A 315 5.10 27.06 3.73
C ASN A 315 4.96 26.24 2.43
N LEU A 316 5.79 25.22 2.22
CA LEU A 316 5.70 24.33 1.07
C LEU A 316 4.89 23.05 1.35
N GLY A 317 4.43 22.87 2.58
CA GLY A 317 3.67 21.69 3.01
C GLY A 317 2.18 21.80 2.74
N THR A 318 1.57 20.66 2.44
CA THR A 318 0.12 20.48 2.39
C THR A 318 -0.31 19.40 3.38
N ALA A 319 -1.57 19.43 3.79
CA ALA A 319 -2.15 18.48 4.72
C ALA A 319 -3.61 18.18 4.37
N PHE A 320 -3.96 16.90 4.38
CA PHE A 320 -5.32 16.42 4.28
C PHE A 320 -5.82 15.97 5.66
N ILE A 321 -6.73 16.76 6.24
CA ILE A 321 -7.31 16.50 7.55
C ILE A 321 -8.43 15.46 7.38
N CYS A 322 -8.10 14.18 7.63
CA CYS A 322 -9.04 13.08 7.40
C CYS A 322 -10.31 13.22 8.24
N ASN A 323 -10.21 13.84 9.42
CA ASN A 323 -11.34 14.10 10.31
C ASN A 323 -12.42 15.01 9.71
N MET A 324 -12.10 15.87 8.73
CA MET A 324 -13.10 16.71 8.06
C MET A 324 -14.10 15.92 7.22
N LYS A 325 -13.70 14.71 6.77
CA LYS A 325 -14.53 13.80 5.98
C LYS A 325 -14.88 12.52 6.73
N LYS A 326 -14.77 12.52 8.07
CA LYS A 326 -14.91 11.29 8.86
C LYS A 326 -16.26 10.61 8.69
N ASP A 327 -17.31 11.37 8.40
CA ASP A 327 -18.67 10.88 8.19
C ASP A 327 -18.89 10.31 6.77
N GLU A 328 -17.97 10.56 5.83
CA GLU A 328 -17.98 9.97 4.48
C GLU A 328 -17.33 8.57 4.47
N TYR A 329 -16.59 8.19 5.50
CA TYR A 329 -15.97 6.87 5.58
C TYR A 329 -17.01 5.81 5.94
N ARG A 330 -17.02 4.71 5.16
CA ARG A 330 -17.89 3.55 5.41
C ARG A 330 -17.79 3.02 6.84
N TYR A 331 -16.58 3.03 7.40
CA TYR A 331 -16.30 2.57 8.76
C TYR A 331 -15.77 3.73 9.59
N ARG A 332 -16.52 4.11 10.63
CA ARG A 332 -16.13 5.16 11.55
C ARG A 332 -14.92 4.71 12.37
N ALA A 333 -13.81 5.44 12.24
CA ALA A 333 -12.55 5.15 12.95
C ALA A 333 -11.86 6.41 13.53
N LEU A 334 -12.39 7.62 13.27
CA LEU A 334 -11.79 8.90 13.66
C LEU A 334 -12.71 9.72 14.57
N GLY A 335 -12.14 10.63 15.35
CA GLY A 335 -12.87 11.46 16.32
C GLY A 335 -12.84 10.86 17.73
N ILE A 336 -13.88 11.13 18.52
CA ILE A 336 -13.96 10.62 19.91
C ILE A 336 -14.23 9.11 19.88
N LEU A 337 -13.32 8.34 20.47
CA LEU A 337 -13.42 6.91 20.72
C LEU A 337 -13.58 6.66 22.22
N GLU A 338 -14.71 6.11 22.63
CA GLU A 338 -14.98 5.73 24.02
C GLU A 338 -14.52 4.29 24.29
N TYR A 339 -14.16 3.97 25.53
CA TYR A 339 -13.69 2.63 25.90
C TYR A 339 -14.75 1.52 25.69
N THR A 340 -16.03 1.88 25.60
CA THR A 340 -17.16 0.98 25.34
C THR A 340 -17.50 0.86 23.85
N ASP A 341 -16.91 1.69 22.98
CA ASP A 341 -17.18 1.67 21.55
C ASP A 341 -16.29 0.63 20.85
N HIS A 342 -16.70 -0.63 20.99
CA HIS A 342 -16.00 -1.78 20.44
C HIS A 342 -16.00 -1.78 18.90
N GLU A 343 -17.03 -1.23 18.26
CA GLU A 343 -17.14 -1.16 16.80
C GLU A 343 -16.14 -0.16 16.23
N MET A 344 -16.10 1.06 16.76
CA MET A 344 -15.14 2.07 16.32
C MET A 344 -13.70 1.65 16.62
N LEU A 345 -13.45 0.97 17.75
CA LEU A 345 -12.14 0.39 18.04
C LEU A 345 -11.76 -0.67 17.01
N LYS A 346 -12.66 -1.60 16.66
CA LYS A 346 -12.42 -2.62 15.62
C LYS A 346 -12.11 -1.96 14.27
N ASN A 347 -12.87 -0.93 13.90
CA ASN A 347 -12.66 -0.18 12.66
C ASN A 347 -11.29 0.53 12.66
N LEU A 348 -10.91 1.17 13.77
CA LEU A 348 -9.60 1.80 13.93
C LEU A 348 -8.46 0.77 13.81
N LYS A 349 -8.56 -0.38 14.49
CA LYS A 349 -7.58 -1.47 14.37
C LYS A 349 -7.43 -1.95 12.92
N ALA A 350 -8.52 -2.01 12.16
CA ALA A 350 -8.50 -2.36 10.74
C ALA A 350 -7.77 -1.31 9.89
N THR A 351 -7.80 -0.02 10.25
CA THR A 351 -7.02 1.00 9.52
C THR A 351 -5.50 0.77 9.63
N PHE A 352 -5.02 0.16 10.72
CA PHE A 352 -3.61 -0.15 10.92
C PHE A 352 -3.10 -1.26 10.00
N ASP A 353 -3.99 -2.14 9.52
CA ASP A 353 -3.62 -3.12 8.50
C ASP A 353 -3.05 -2.44 7.26
N TYR A 354 -3.65 -1.34 6.82
CA TYR A 354 -3.23 -0.64 5.63
C TYR A 354 -1.89 0.09 5.84
N ILE A 355 -1.78 0.86 6.92
CA ILE A 355 -0.58 1.64 7.27
C ILE A 355 0.67 0.77 7.40
N CYS A 356 0.51 -0.46 7.88
CA CYS A 356 1.62 -1.39 8.05
C CYS A 356 1.93 -2.23 6.79
N LYS A 357 1.20 -2.07 5.67
CA LYS A 357 1.30 -2.94 4.48
C LYS A 357 1.96 -2.34 3.23
N ASN A 358 2.09 -1.02 3.10
CA ASN A 358 2.33 -0.37 1.81
C ASN A 358 3.72 -0.58 1.13
N ASP A 359 4.75 -1.11 1.79
CA ASP A 359 6.13 -1.25 1.23
C ASP A 359 6.52 -2.66 0.74
N GLN A 360 5.56 -3.56 0.51
CA GLN A 360 5.85 -5.00 0.41
C GLN A 360 6.40 -5.49 -0.92
N TYR A 361 6.14 -4.76 -2.01
CA TYR A 361 6.49 -5.22 -3.37
C TYR A 361 7.70 -4.52 -3.96
N PHE A 362 7.97 -3.28 -3.55
CA PHE A 362 9.18 -2.55 -3.87
C PHE A 362 9.33 -1.38 -2.89
N ALA A 363 10.56 -0.91 -2.73
CA ALA A 363 10.88 0.30 -1.97
C ALA A 363 11.71 1.23 -2.84
N PHE A 364 11.67 2.52 -2.55
CA PHE A 364 12.49 3.51 -3.24
C PHE A 364 13.86 3.61 -2.54
N THR A 365 14.94 3.62 -3.32
CA THR A 365 16.31 3.60 -2.78
C THR A 365 16.63 4.87 -1.99
N ASN A 366 16.08 6.02 -2.40
CA ASN A 366 16.16 7.28 -1.66
C ASN A 366 15.54 7.22 -0.24
N GLY A 367 14.73 6.20 0.06
CA GLY A 367 14.06 6.02 1.36
C GLY A 367 14.75 5.06 2.31
N GLU A 368 15.85 4.41 1.92
CA GLU A 368 16.47 3.36 2.74
C GLU A 368 16.99 3.86 4.09
N GLN A 369 17.40 5.13 4.16
CA GLN A 369 17.88 5.75 5.40
C GLN A 369 16.74 6.27 6.29
N ILE A 370 15.51 6.29 5.77
CA ILE A 370 14.35 6.82 6.48
C ILE A 370 13.68 5.69 7.23
N ARG A 371 13.58 5.85 8.56
CA ARG A 371 12.66 5.04 9.35
C ARG A 371 11.21 5.40 8.98
N SER A 372 10.66 4.65 8.02
CA SER A 372 9.35 4.84 7.41
C SER A 372 8.20 4.62 8.38
N PHE A 373 8.38 3.87 9.46
CA PHE A 373 7.33 3.63 10.45
C PHE A 373 7.80 3.96 11.88
N ARG A 374 7.02 4.81 12.55
CA ARG A 374 7.31 5.30 13.90
C ARG A 374 6.03 5.27 14.74
N THR A 375 6.18 4.94 16.01
CA THR A 375 5.10 5.07 17.00
C THR A 375 5.67 5.73 18.24
N SER A 376 4.84 6.41 19.02
CA SER A 376 5.20 6.82 20.37
C SER A 376 5.52 5.61 21.26
N GLN A 377 6.10 5.89 22.42
CA GLN A 377 6.19 4.89 23.48
C GLN A 377 4.78 4.53 23.97
N ILE A 378 4.62 3.28 24.41
CA ILE A 378 3.38 2.81 25.02
C ILE A 378 3.42 3.27 26.49
N PRO A 379 2.42 4.04 26.96
CA PRO A 379 2.44 4.54 28.32
C PRO A 379 2.26 3.42 29.34
N LYS A 380 2.82 3.60 30.53
CA LYS A 380 2.61 2.66 31.63
C LYS A 380 1.20 2.83 32.18
N VAL A 381 0.48 1.72 32.36
CA VAL A 381 -0.81 1.74 33.03
C VAL A 381 -0.58 2.03 34.53
N PRO A 382 -1.21 3.07 35.11
CA PRO A 382 -1.10 3.34 36.54
C PRO A 382 -1.59 2.16 37.39
N ALA A 383 -0.89 1.85 38.48
CA ALA A 383 -1.28 0.80 39.42
C ALA A 383 -2.65 1.06 40.07
N THR A 384 -2.95 2.33 40.33
CA THR A 384 -4.22 2.78 40.91
C THR A 384 -5.02 3.50 39.82
N LYS A 385 -6.16 2.93 39.42
CA LYS A 385 -7.10 3.59 38.51
C LYS A 385 -7.96 4.58 39.29
N LEU A 386 -7.84 5.86 38.97
CA LEU A 386 -8.73 6.90 39.50
C LEU A 386 -10.08 6.85 38.76
N GLY A 387 -11.17 6.91 39.52
CA GLY A 387 -12.55 6.93 38.99
C GLY A 387 -13.31 5.60 39.10
N ARG A 388 -14.53 5.57 38.55
CA ARG A 388 -15.43 4.41 38.63
C ARG A 388 -14.78 3.15 38.01
N PRO A 389 -14.87 1.97 38.67
CA PRO A 389 -14.45 0.71 38.08
C PRO A 389 -15.11 0.49 36.71
N ARG A 390 -14.30 0.22 35.69
CA ARG A 390 -14.79 -0.07 34.33
C ARG A 390 -14.93 -1.58 34.18
N LYS A 391 -16.03 -2.05 33.59
CA LYS A 391 -16.20 -3.45 33.21
C LYS A 391 -15.38 -3.72 31.94
N PHE A 392 -14.11 -4.09 32.10
CA PHE A 392 -13.21 -4.44 30.99
C PHE A 392 -13.48 -5.85 30.42
N GLU A 393 -14.48 -6.56 30.94
CA GLU A 393 -14.82 -7.96 30.62
C GLU A 393 -15.00 -8.23 29.10
N GLN A 394 -15.24 -7.20 28.29
CA GLN A 394 -15.44 -7.34 26.83
C GLN A 394 -14.24 -6.95 25.96
N LEU A 395 -13.20 -6.29 26.49
CA LEU A 395 -11.99 -5.96 25.70
C LEU A 395 -11.11 -7.19 25.45
N ASN A 396 -11.10 -8.15 26.37
CA ASN A 396 -10.32 -9.39 26.25
C ASN A 396 -11.08 -10.50 25.48
N LEU A 397 -12.41 -10.41 25.32
CA LEU A 397 -13.22 -11.42 24.61
C LEU A 397 -13.05 -11.39 23.08
N LEU A 398 -12.46 -10.32 22.53
CA LEU A 398 -12.15 -10.23 21.10
C LEU A 398 -10.83 -10.90 20.72
N ASP A 399 -9.97 -11.22 21.69
CA ASP A 399 -8.71 -11.95 21.47
C ASP A 399 -8.88 -13.48 21.59
N SER A 400 -9.94 -13.97 22.25
CA SER A 400 -10.21 -15.40 22.41
C SER A 400 -10.91 -16.05 21.21
N ASP A 401 -11.61 -15.28 20.37
CA ASP A 401 -12.32 -15.81 19.19
C ASP A 401 -11.37 -16.11 18.00
N GLN A 402 -10.05 -15.97 18.16
CA GLN A 402 -9.06 -16.33 17.13
C GLN A 402 -8.12 -17.48 17.53
N SER A 403 -8.30 -18.10 18.70
CA SER A 403 -7.45 -19.22 19.16
C SER A 403 -8.06 -20.61 18.97
N ASP A 404 -9.36 -20.74 18.71
CA ASP A 404 -10.05 -22.02 18.92
C ASP A 404 -10.24 -22.88 17.66
N ASP A 405 -9.77 -22.44 16.48
CA ASP A 405 -9.84 -23.24 15.24
C ASP A 405 -8.60 -24.12 14.97
N ALA A 406 -7.71 -24.27 15.95
CA ALA A 406 -6.45 -25.01 15.79
C ALA A 406 -6.32 -26.22 16.72
N GLU A 407 -7.40 -26.94 17.03
CA GLU A 407 -7.33 -28.29 17.60
C GLU A 407 -8.70 -28.98 17.56
N VAL A 408 -9.00 -29.75 16.50
CA VAL A 408 -9.66 -31.07 16.57
C VAL A 408 -9.57 -31.69 15.17
N GLY A 409 -8.85 -32.81 15.05
CA GLY A 409 -8.83 -33.59 13.80
C GLY A 409 -7.83 -34.73 13.78
N GLY A 410 -7.59 -35.37 14.93
CA GLY A 410 -6.84 -36.62 15.00
C GLY A 410 -7.68 -37.66 15.74
N GLN A 411 -8.31 -38.55 14.98
CA GLN A 411 -8.43 -39.98 15.25
C GLN A 411 -8.44 -40.73 13.92
#